data_AF-A0A924KJI3-F1
#
_entry.id   AF-A0A924KJI3-F1
#
_cell.length_a   1.000
_cell.length_b   1.000
_cell.length_c   1.000
_cell.angle_alpha   90.00
_cell.angle_beta   90.00
_cell.angle_gamma   90.00
#
_symmetry.space_group_name_H-M   'P 1'
#
loop_
_entity.id
_entity.type
_entity.pdbx_description
1 polymer ?
#
loop_
_entity_poly.entity_id
_entity_poly.type
_entity_poly.pdbx_seq_one_letter_code
_entity_poly.pdbx_strand_id
1 'polypeptide(L)'
;SASSSGKGQVAQGTSTVVDVAAVTGLPDLMRVRLQAATPGLTPEFALLLPSQTLEHAHLATGQTIRAEHRPYGIAFAVVAAHGATPGHAQAFFLVLDDAWHKELQSRPLDSAAPAVNS
;
A
#
# COMPACT_ATOMS: atom_id res chain seq x y z
N SER A 1 -8.76 -7.24 12.93
CA SER A 1 -8.22 -5.93 13.31
C SER A 1 -6.89 -6.11 14.02
N ALA A 2 -5.76 -5.76 13.38
CA ALA A 2 -4.45 -5.56 14.01
C ALA A 2 -3.44 -4.98 12.98
N SER A 3 -3.75 -3.84 12.37
CA SER A 3 -2.74 -3.05 11.65
C SER A 3 -2.31 -1.92 12.57
N SER A 4 -1.43 -2.24 13.52
CA SER A 4 -0.79 -1.20 14.34
C SER A 4 0.24 -0.49 13.49
N SER A 5 -0.23 0.45 12.67
CA SER A 5 0.58 1.48 12.03
C SER A 5 1.23 2.28 13.15
N GLY A 6 2.46 1.93 13.51
CA GLY A 6 3.33 2.82 14.26
C GLY A 6 3.30 4.17 13.56
N LYS A 7 3.02 5.23 14.32
CA LYS A 7 2.91 6.63 13.90
C LYS A 7 4.27 7.13 13.39
N GLY A 8 4.73 6.56 12.29
CA GLY A 8 5.92 6.90 11.55
C GLY A 8 5.45 7.20 10.14
N GLN A 9 5.47 8.48 9.79
CA GLN A 9 5.17 8.93 8.44
C GLN A 9 6.11 8.17 7.49
N VAL A 10 5.57 7.23 6.72
CA VAL A 10 6.36 6.48 5.73
C VAL A 10 7.00 7.51 4.80
N ALA A 11 8.33 7.50 4.69
CA ALA A 11 9.02 8.44 3.82
C ALA A 11 8.60 8.20 2.36
N GLN A 12 8.21 9.26 1.65
CA GLN A 12 8.03 9.18 0.21
C GLN A 12 9.37 8.86 -0.45
N GLY A 13 9.37 7.91 -1.38
CA GLY A 13 10.55 7.57 -2.17
C GLY A 13 10.87 6.09 -2.16
N THR A 14 12.12 5.79 -2.47
CA THR A 14 12.59 4.42 -2.70
C THR A 14 12.93 3.74 -1.38
N SER A 15 12.49 2.50 -1.22
CA SER A 15 12.78 1.64 -0.07
C SER A 15 13.19 0.25 -0.54
N THR A 16 14.09 -0.39 0.19
CA THR A 16 14.56 -1.75 -0.09
C THR A 16 13.91 -2.73 0.87
N VAL A 17 13.48 -3.87 0.36
CA VAL A 17 13.01 -4.99 1.18
C VAL A 17 14.19 -5.65 1.86
N VAL A 18 14.22 -5.62 3.19
CA VAL A 18 15.31 -6.22 3.98
C VAL A 18 14.92 -7.55 4.62
N ASP A 19 13.63 -7.85 4.71
CA ASP A 19 13.13 -9.09 5.31
C ASP A 19 11.67 -9.37 4.92
N VAL A 20 11.32 -10.66 4.86
CA VAL A 20 9.95 -11.12 4.67
C VAL A 20 9.70 -12.31 5.60
N ALA A 21 8.69 -12.21 6.47
CA ALA A 21 8.38 -13.25 7.44
C ALA A 21 6.87 -13.41 7.62
N ALA A 22 6.40 -14.64 7.82
CA ALA A 22 5.00 -14.90 8.17
C ALA A 22 4.64 -14.27 9.52
N VAL A 23 3.41 -13.76 9.63
CA VAL A 23 2.89 -13.23 10.90
C VAL A 23 2.36 -14.39 11.76
N THR A 24 2.89 -14.52 12.97
CA THR A 24 2.41 -15.53 13.92
C THR A 24 0.92 -15.32 14.22
N GLY A 25 0.11 -16.36 14.00
CA GLY A 25 -1.34 -16.33 14.23
C GLY A 25 -2.18 -15.82 13.04
N LEU A 26 -1.55 -15.36 11.95
CA LEU A 26 -2.24 -14.89 10.74
C LEU A 26 -1.54 -15.49 9.51
N PRO A 27 -1.89 -16.72 9.10
CA PRO A 27 -1.18 -17.44 8.04
C PRO A 27 -1.28 -16.75 6.67
N ASP A 28 -2.33 -15.96 6.46
CA ASP A 28 -2.52 -15.21 5.22
C ASP A 28 -1.75 -13.89 5.16
N LEU A 29 -1.12 -13.46 6.27
CA LEU A 29 -0.39 -12.20 6.32
C LEU A 29 1.12 -12.42 6.44
N MET A 30 1.83 -11.76 5.53
CA MET A 30 3.27 -11.65 5.51
C MET A 30 3.69 -10.27 6.00
N ARG A 31 4.69 -10.24 6.88
CA ARG A 31 5.37 -9.04 7.34
C ARG A 31 6.60 -8.80 6.49
N VAL A 32 6.61 -7.68 5.77
CA VAL A 32 7.70 -7.21 4.94
C VAL A 32 8.40 -6.06 5.66
N ARG A 33 9.68 -6.20 5.99
CA ARG A 33 10.48 -5.08 6.52
C ARG A 33 11.14 -4.32 5.39
N LEU A 34 11.03 -3.00 5.47
CA LEU A 34 11.45 -2.06 4.44
C LEU A 34 12.40 -1.05 5.07
N GLN A 35 13.49 -0.76 4.36
CA GLN A 35 14.46 0.26 4.74
C GLN A 35 14.49 1.36 3.68
N ALA A 36 14.26 2.61 4.10
CA ALA A 36 14.33 3.75 3.20
C ALA A 36 15.76 3.92 2.64
N ALA A 37 15.88 4.21 1.35
CA ALA A 37 17.16 4.44 0.69
C ALA A 37 17.75 5.84 0.98
N THR A 38 16.94 6.77 1.50
CA THR A 38 17.37 8.14 1.78
C THR A 38 18.04 8.22 3.16
N PRO A 39 19.34 8.55 3.25
CA PRO A 39 20.04 8.69 4.52
C PRO A 39 19.53 9.91 5.30
N GLY A 40 19.29 9.75 6.61
CA GLY A 40 18.83 10.83 7.51
C GLY A 40 17.32 10.80 7.84
N LEU A 41 16.54 9.99 7.13
CA LEU A 41 15.15 9.65 7.46
C LEU A 41 15.12 8.22 8.03
N THR A 42 14.94 8.07 9.34
CA THR A 42 14.48 6.79 9.91
C THR A 42 12.94 6.81 9.88
N PRO A 43 12.26 5.69 9.55
CA PRO A 43 12.60 4.38 10.11
C PRO A 43 12.55 3.21 9.11
N GLU A 44 13.28 2.15 9.43
CA GLU A 44 12.87 0.82 8.98
C GLU A 44 11.42 0.59 9.43
N PHE A 45 10.54 0.18 8.53
CA PHE A 45 9.13 -0.05 8.83
C PHE A 45 8.67 -1.40 8.32
N ALA A 46 7.62 -1.92 8.94
CA ALA A 46 7.02 -3.19 8.58
C ALA A 46 5.69 -2.97 7.86
N LEU A 47 5.54 -3.54 6.67
CA LEU A 47 4.31 -3.59 5.92
C LEU A 47 3.70 -4.98 6.06
N LEU A 48 2.43 -5.04 6.47
CA LEU A 48 1.66 -6.30 6.50
C LEU A 48 0.92 -6.42 5.17
N LEU A 49 1.24 -7.47 4.42
CA LEU A 49 0.64 -7.77 3.12
C LEU A 49 -0.03 -9.14 3.15
N PRO A 50 -1.14 -9.32 2.44
CA PRO A 50 -1.63 -10.64 2.11
C PRO A 50 -0.55 -11.44 1.35
N SER A 51 -0.47 -12.74 1.66
CA SER A 51 0.45 -13.68 1.02
C SER A 51 0.34 -13.62 -0.51
N GLN A 52 -0.89 -13.62 -1.02
CA GLN A 52 -1.19 -13.48 -2.43
C GLN A 52 -0.61 -12.18 -3.03
N THR A 53 -0.74 -11.03 -2.35
CA THR A 53 -0.15 -9.76 -2.84
C THR A 53 1.37 -9.84 -2.98
N LEU A 54 2.04 -10.51 -2.04
CA LEU A 54 3.48 -10.71 -2.07
C LEU A 54 3.90 -11.53 -3.32
N GLU A 55 3.18 -12.60 -3.61
CA GLU A 55 3.42 -13.47 -4.77
C GLU A 55 3.16 -12.74 -6.09
N HIS A 56 2.04 -12.03 -6.21
CA HIS A 56 1.69 -11.26 -7.41
C HIS A 56 2.69 -10.14 -7.70
N ALA A 57 3.25 -9.51 -6.67
CA ALA A 57 4.27 -8.47 -6.81
C ALA A 57 5.69 -9.05 -6.97
N HIS A 58 5.85 -10.38 -6.89
CA HIS A 58 7.15 -11.06 -6.83
C HIS A 58 8.10 -10.43 -5.80
N LEU A 59 7.54 -10.01 -4.66
CA LEU A 59 8.29 -9.25 -3.66
C LEU A 59 9.17 -10.19 -2.83
N ALA A 60 10.45 -9.88 -2.78
CA ALA A 60 11.47 -10.67 -2.10
C ALA A 60 12.54 -9.75 -1.50
N THR A 61 13.32 -10.26 -0.55
CA THR A 61 14.46 -9.54 0.03
C THR A 61 15.42 -9.07 -1.07
N GLY A 62 15.89 -7.82 -0.96
CA GLY A 62 16.73 -7.16 -1.96
C GLY A 62 15.96 -6.42 -3.07
N GLN A 63 14.64 -6.64 -3.18
CA GLN A 63 13.80 -5.86 -4.10
C GLN A 63 13.71 -4.41 -3.68
N THR A 64 13.60 -3.54 -4.68
CA THR A 64 13.40 -2.11 -4.49
C THR A 64 11.95 -1.76 -4.79
N ILE A 65 11.31 -1.07 -3.84
CA ILE A 65 9.96 -0.54 -4.00
C ILE A 65 9.96 0.98 -3.87
N ARG A 66 8.92 1.61 -4.37
CA ARG A 66 8.65 3.04 -4.23
C ARG A 66 7.38 3.26 -3.44
N ALA A 67 7.47 4.05 -2.39
CA ALA A 67 6.33 4.55 -1.64
C ALA A 67 5.97 5.95 -2.16
N GLU A 68 4.73 6.12 -2.61
CA GLU A 68 4.20 7.38 -3.13
C GLU A 68 3.04 7.86 -2.27
N HIS A 69 3.13 9.07 -1.75
CA HIS A 69 2.02 9.70 -1.07
C HIS A 69 0.95 10.08 -2.08
N ARG A 70 -0.26 9.65 -1.81
CA ARG A 70 -1.49 9.99 -2.51
C ARG A 70 -2.37 10.76 -1.53
N PRO A 71 -3.35 11.54 -2.00
CA PRO A 71 -4.22 12.22 -1.06
C PRO A 71 -5.01 11.23 -0.18
N TYR A 72 -5.18 9.96 -0.61
CA TYR A 72 -5.93 8.86 0.05
C TYR A 72 -5.06 7.92 0.84
N GLY A 73 -3.75 8.16 0.92
CA GLY A 73 -2.83 7.32 1.66
C GLY A 73 -1.55 7.08 0.88
N ILE A 74 -1.03 5.86 0.92
CA ILE A 74 0.32 5.56 0.41
C ILE A 74 0.26 4.39 -0.56
N ALA A 75 0.63 4.65 -1.81
CA ALA A 75 0.75 3.63 -2.84
C ALA A 75 2.17 3.04 -2.83
N PHE A 76 2.27 1.72 -2.83
CA PHE A 76 3.52 0.98 -2.94
C PHE A 76 3.62 0.36 -4.33
N ALA A 77 4.76 0.59 -4.99
CA ALA A 77 5.02 0.12 -6.34
C ALA A 77 6.37 -0.59 -6.42
N VAL A 78 6.45 -1.71 -7.15
CA VAL A 78 7.74 -2.37 -7.41
C VAL A 78 8.50 -1.58 -8.46
N VAL A 79 9.76 -1.29 -8.18
CA VAL A 79 10.69 -0.71 -9.15
C VAL A 79 11.44 -1.89 -9.76
N ALA A 80 11.00 -2.33 -10.94
CA ALA A 80 11.60 -3.48 -11.59
C ALA A 80 13.09 -3.23 -11.88
N ALA A 81 13.94 -4.07 -11.29
CA ALA A 81 15.37 -4.07 -11.51
C ALA A 81 15.66 -4.80 -12.83
N HIS A 82 15.99 -4.04 -13.88
CA HIS A 82 16.32 -4.47 -15.24
C HIS A 82 15.16 -4.79 -16.18
N GLY A 83 15.17 -4.15 -17.35
CA GLY A 83 14.26 -4.42 -18.47
C GLY A 83 12.94 -3.63 -18.46
N ALA A 84 12.53 -3.07 -17.32
CA ALA A 84 11.40 -2.16 -17.27
C ALA A 84 11.80 -0.76 -17.76
N THR A 85 10.89 -0.13 -18.49
CA THR A 85 11.03 1.25 -18.95
C THR A 85 11.40 2.14 -17.76
N PRO A 86 12.50 2.93 -17.81
CA PRO A 86 12.81 3.86 -16.73
C PRO A 86 11.60 4.78 -16.47
N GLY A 87 11.03 4.70 -15.26
CA GLY A 87 9.79 5.36 -14.88
C GLY A 87 8.59 4.44 -14.62
N HIS A 88 8.61 3.19 -15.11
CA HIS A 88 7.58 2.19 -14.82
C HIS A 88 7.80 1.60 -13.42
N ALA A 89 7.04 2.09 -12.44
CA ALA A 89 6.82 1.37 -11.20
C ALA A 89 5.39 0.82 -11.23
N GLN A 90 5.24 -0.48 -10.98
CA GLN A 90 3.92 -1.11 -10.97
C GLN A 90 3.37 -1.08 -9.54
N ALA A 91 2.31 -0.28 -9.35
CA ALA A 91 1.61 -0.24 -8.08
C ALA A 91 0.97 -1.61 -7.80
N PHE A 92 1.24 -2.16 -6.62
CA PHE A 92 0.73 -3.48 -6.20
C PHE A 92 -0.08 -3.41 -4.91
N PHE A 93 0.06 -2.33 -4.14
CA PHE A 93 -0.65 -2.18 -2.88
C PHE A 93 -0.92 -0.71 -2.56
N LEU A 94 -2.08 -0.43 -1.96
CA LEU A 94 -2.46 0.90 -1.50
C LEU A 94 -2.90 0.80 -0.04
N VAL A 95 -2.22 1.52 0.84
CA VAL A 95 -2.68 1.74 2.21
C VAL A 95 -3.52 3.00 2.22
N LEU A 96 -4.79 2.88 2.64
CA LEU A 96 -5.68 4.02 2.77
C LEU A 96 -5.48 4.71 4.13
N ASP A 97 -5.55 6.04 4.13
CA ASP A 97 -5.66 6.81 5.36
C ASP A 97 -7.13 6.84 5.82
N ASP A 98 -7.38 6.53 7.09
CA ASP A 98 -8.72 6.44 7.68
C ASP A 98 -9.55 7.74 7.51
N ALA A 99 -8.91 8.90 7.34
CA ALA A 99 -9.60 10.17 7.17
C ALA A 99 -10.45 10.26 5.89
N TRP A 100 -10.08 9.55 4.81
CA TRP A 100 -10.81 9.64 3.53
C TRP A 100 -11.95 8.61 3.39
N HIS A 101 -12.11 7.69 4.36
CA HIS A 101 -13.16 6.67 4.33
C HIS A 101 -14.61 7.24 4.36
N LYS A 102 -14.78 8.54 4.68
CA LYS A 102 -16.09 9.22 4.72
C LYS A 102 -16.63 9.68 3.36
N GLU A 103 -15.81 9.88 2.32
CA GLU A 103 -16.28 10.46 1.05
C GLU A 103 -16.61 9.43 -0.04
N LEU A 104 -16.27 8.16 0.16
CA LEU A 104 -16.56 7.07 -0.79
C LEU A 104 -17.93 6.40 -0.59
N GLN A 105 -18.78 6.91 0.32
CA GLN A 105 -20.17 6.49 0.36
C GLN A 105 -20.90 7.05 -0.87
N SER A 106 -20.89 6.27 -1.95
CA SER A 106 -21.71 6.45 -3.13
C SER A 106 -23.14 6.73 -2.68
N ARG A 107 -23.61 7.97 -2.80
CA ARG A 107 -25.04 8.29 -2.60
C ARG A 107 -25.79 7.71 -3.79
N PRO A 108 -26.73 6.77 -3.60
CA PRO A 108 -27.65 6.39 -4.66
C PRO A 108 -28.37 7.67 -5.09
N LEU A 109 -28.32 7.99 -6.38
CA LEU A 109 -29.34 8.86 -6.95
C LEU A 109 -30.62 8.04 -6.92
N ASP A 110 -31.39 8.19 -5.84
CA ASP A 110 -32.75 7.68 -5.81
C ASP A 110 -33.47 8.31 -7.00
N SER A 111 -33.72 7.50 -8.01
CA SER A 111 -34.48 7.86 -9.19
C SER A 111 -35.93 8.08 -8.76
N ALA A 112 -36.23 9.29 -8.30
CA ALA A 112 -37.59 9.75 -8.13
C ALA A 112 -38.19 10.00 -9.53
N ALA A 113 -38.77 8.95 -10.10
CA ALA A 113 -39.78 9.09 -11.14
C ALA A 113 -40.95 9.91 -10.56
N PRO A 114 -41.41 11.00 -11.21
CA PRO A 114 -42.66 11.62 -10.81
C PRO A 114 -43.81 10.73 -11.29
N ALA A 115 -44.34 9.91 -10.39
CA ALA A 115 -45.67 9.34 -10.55
C ALA A 115 -46.71 10.42 -10.20
N VAL A 116 -47.39 10.89 -11.25
CA VAL A 116 -48.79 11.35 -11.37
C VAL A 116 -49.41 12.24 -10.29
N ASN A 117 -50.00 13.37 -10.72
CA ASN A 117 -51.31 13.78 -10.18
C ASN A 117 -52.14 14.55 -11.22
N SER A 118 -53.31 13.95 -11.51
CA SER A 118 -54.62 14.46 -11.99
C SER A 118 -54.71 15.55 -13.05
#